data_AF-A0AAA9SWQ4-F1
#
_entry.id   AF-A0AAA9SWQ4-F1
#
_cell.length_a   1.000
_cell.length_b   1.000
_cell.length_c   1.000
_cell.angle_alpha   90.00
_cell.angle_beta   90.00
_cell.angle_gamma   90.00
#
_symmetry.space_group_name_H-M   'P 1'
#
loop_
_entity.id
_entity.type
_entity.pdbx_description
1 polymer ?
#
loop_
_entity_poly.entity_id
_entity_poly.type
_entity_poly.pdbx_seq_one_letter_code
_entity_poly.pdbx_strand_id
1 'polypeptide(L)' 'MFCEKAMELVRELHRAAEGRLPAFNVRCLKDYGEFEVEDGTSVLLKKNSQHFLPRWKCEQLIRQGILEHVLS' A
#
# COMPACT_ATOMS: atom_id res chain seq x y z
N MET A 1 -12.10 -15.35 16.67
CA MET A 1 -12.00 -14.84 15.28
C MET A 1 -11.97 -13.32 15.35
N PHE A 2 -10.78 -12.72 15.53
CA PHE A 2 -10.63 -11.27 15.77
C PHE A 2 -10.14 -10.50 14.53
N CYS A 3 -10.00 -11.17 13.37
CA CYS A 3 -9.37 -10.58 12.19
C CYS A 3 -10.38 -10.09 11.12
N GLU A 4 -11.64 -10.52 11.18
CA GLU A 4 -12.62 -10.22 10.12
C GLU A 4 -13.22 -8.80 10.24
N LYS A 5 -13.46 -8.30 11.46
CA LYS A 5 -13.97 -6.93 11.65
C LYS A 5 -12.95 -5.84 11.29
N ALA A 6 -11.65 -6.11 11.41
CA ALA A 6 -10.61 -5.14 11.07
C ALA A 6 -10.53 -4.90 9.55
N MET A 7 -10.76 -5.94 8.73
CA MET A 7 -10.77 -5.81 7.28
C MET A 7 -12.07 -5.18 6.76
N GLU A 8 -13.19 -5.38 7.44
CA GLU A 8 -14.45 -4.72 7.08
C GLU A 8 -14.39 -3.20 7.27
N LEU A 9 -13.73 -2.72 8.32
CA LEU A 9 -13.43 -1.29 8.53
C LEU A 9 -12.49 -0.70 7.47
N VAL A 10 -11.51 -1.47 6.98
CA VAL A 10 -10.64 -1.06 5.85
C VAL A 10 -11.43 -1.01 4.54
N ARG A 11 -12.38 -1.93 4.34
CA ARG A 11 -13.24 -1.96 3.16
C ARG A 11 -14.30 -0.84 3.18
N GLU A 12 -14.81 -0.48 4.36
CA GLU A 12 -15.65 0.71 4.57
C GLU A 12 -14.84 2.00 4.39
N LEU A 13 -13.56 2.04 4.79
CA LEU A 13 -12.65 3.15 4.48
C LEU A 13 -12.39 3.26 2.97
N HIS A 14 -12.30 2.14 2.25
CA HIS A 14 -12.24 2.13 0.78
C HIS A 14 -13.54 2.61 0.12
N ARG A 15 -14.71 2.28 0.68
CA ARG A 15 -16.01 2.76 0.18
C ARG A 15 -16.25 4.24 0.48
N ALA A 16 -15.84 4.73 1.65
CA ALA A 16 -15.89 6.15 1.98
C ALA A 16 -14.87 7.00 1.17
N ALA A 17 -13.86 6.35 0.58
CA ALA A 17 -12.90 6.96 -0.33
C ALA A 17 -13.42 7.11 -1.78
N GLU A 18 -14.74 7.11 -2.00
CA GLU A 18 -15.33 7.77 -3.18
C GLU A 18 -15.08 9.30 -3.22
N GLY A 19 -14.32 9.84 -2.27
CA GLY A 19 -13.53 11.07 -2.38
C GLY A 19 -12.04 10.83 -2.64
N ARG A 20 -11.69 9.98 -3.62
CA ARG A 20 -10.37 9.74 -4.23
C ARG A 20 -9.16 10.02 -3.31
N LEU A 21 -8.83 9.09 -2.40
CA LEU A 21 -7.51 9.13 -1.78
C LEU A 21 -6.46 9.01 -2.90
N PRO A 22 -5.58 10.01 -3.09
CA PRO A 22 -4.62 9.99 -4.18
C PRO A 22 -3.66 8.81 -3.95
N ALA A 23 -3.50 7.96 -4.96
CA ALA A 23 -2.30 7.15 -5.05
C ALA A 23 -1.09 8.10 -5.06
N PHE A 24 -0.04 7.74 -4.34
CA PHE A 24 1.16 8.55 -4.24
C PHE A 24 2.37 7.71 -4.58
N ASN A 25 3.44 8.41 -4.96
CA ASN A 25 4.67 7.75 -5.31
C ASN A 25 5.37 7.30 -4.02
N VAL A 26 5.68 6.01 -3.95
CA VAL A 26 6.44 5.42 -2.86
C VAL A 26 7.76 4.90 -3.37
N ARG A 27 8.81 5.06 -2.57
CA ARG A 27 10.12 4.48 -2.83
C ARG A 27 10.36 3.31 -1.89
N CYS A 28 10.82 2.19 -2.45
CA CYS A 28 11.29 1.06 -1.68
C CYS A 28 12.65 1.38 -1.05
N LEU A 29 12.75 1.28 0.27
CA LEU A 29 14.01 1.44 1.00
C LEU A 29 14.80 0.12 1.07
N LYS A 30 14.11 -1.01 0.90
CA LYS A 30 14.66 -2.37 0.96
C LYS A 30 14.05 -3.23 -0.13
N ASP A 31 14.73 -4.31 -0.50
CA ASP A 31 14.17 -5.39 -1.30
C ASP A 31 13.12 -6.14 -0.48
N TYR A 32 11.90 -6.20 -1.01
CA TYR A 32 10.78 -6.93 -0.41
C TYR A 32 10.39 -8.14 -1.25
N GLY A 33 10.65 -8.08 -2.56
CA GLY A 33 10.28 -9.14 -3.51
C GLY A 33 8.94 -8.86 -4.18
N GLU A 34 8.24 -9.91 -4.58
CA GLU A 34 6.95 -9.80 -5.26
C GLU A 34 5.85 -9.48 -4.25
N PHE A 35 5.09 -8.43 -4.53
CA PHE A 35 4.00 -7.96 -3.69
C PHE A 35 2.69 -7.98 -4.47
N GLU A 36 1.73 -8.77 -3.99
CA GLU A 36 0.43 -8.91 -4.63
C GLU A 36 -0.53 -7.80 -4.20
N VAL A 37 -1.06 -7.08 -5.19
CA VAL A 37 -2.10 -6.08 -5.03
C VAL A 37 -3.46 -6.77 -5.15
N GLU A 38 -4.51 -6.22 -4.52
CA GLU A 38 -5.85 -6.85 -4.52
C GLU A 38 -6.47 -7.04 -5.92
N ASP A 39 -5.95 -6.34 -6.93
CA ASP A 39 -6.34 -6.48 -8.33
C ASP A 39 -5.77 -7.77 -8.98
N GLY A 40 -5.00 -8.58 -8.23
CA GLY A 40 -4.26 -9.73 -8.76
C GLY A 40 -2.97 -9.35 -9.48
N THR A 41 -2.63 -8.07 -9.51
CA THR A 41 -1.36 -7.58 -10.07
C THR A 41 -0.23 -7.81 -9.06
N SER A 42 0.83 -8.52 -9.46
CA SER A 42 2.07 -8.62 -8.70
C SER A 42 3.04 -7.50 -9.08
N VAL A 43 3.56 -6.80 -8.07
CA VAL A 43 4.53 -5.71 -8.23
C VAL A 43 5.84 -6.11 -7.55
N LEU A 44 6.94 -6.09 -8.30
CA LEU A 44 8.25 -6.37 -7.75
C LEU A 44 8.81 -5.15 -7.01
N LEU A 45 8.78 -5.20 -5.68
CA LEU A 45 9.31 -4.18 -4.78
C LEU A 45 10.81 -4.40 -4.56
N LYS A 46 11.64 -3.65 -5.29
CA LYS A 46 13.10 -3.72 -5.22
C LYS A 46 13.65 -2.47 -4.54
N LYS A 47 14.73 -2.59 -3.77
CA LYS A 47 15.39 -1.42 -3.17
C LYS A 47 15.63 -0.30 -4.20
N ASN A 48 15.30 0.93 -3.82
CA ASN A 48 15.33 2.15 -4.61
C ASN A 48 14.36 2.20 -5.81
N SER A 49 13.50 1.21 -6.02
CA SER A 49 12.43 1.31 -7.01
C SER A 49 11.33 2.24 -6.51
N GLN A 50 10.65 2.89 -7.44
CA GLN A 50 9.49 3.72 -7.17
C GLN A 50 8.24 3.08 -7.76
N HIS A 51 7.16 3.10 -7.00
CA HIS A 51 5.88 2.53 -7.41
C HIS A 51 4.74 3.47 -7.06
N PHE A 52 3.70 3.44 -7.88
CA PHE A 52 2.48 4.18 -7.64
C PHE A 52 1.45 3.24 -7.04
N LEU A 53 1.24 3.37 -5.72
CA LEU A 53 0.41 2.46 -4.96
C LEU A 53 -0.54 3.27 -4.06
N PRO A 54 -1.72 2.73 -3.74
CA PRO A 54 -2.68 3.43 -2.93
C PRO A 54 -2.30 3.41 -1.44
N ARG A 55 -2.69 4.47 -0.72
CA ARG A 55 -2.29 4.72 0.69
C ARG A 55 -2.48 3.53 1.59
N TRP A 56 -3.67 2.94 1.55
CA TRP A 56 -4.10 1.85 2.40
C TRP A 56 -3.19 0.62 2.31
N LYS A 57 -2.59 0.39 1.13
CA LYS A 57 -1.72 -0.76 0.88
C LYS A 57 -0.28 -0.46 1.28
N CYS A 58 0.19 0.77 1.02
CA CYS A 58 1.52 1.19 1.42
C CYS A 58 1.65 1.40 2.93
N GLU A 59 0.59 1.83 3.63
CA GLU A 59 0.68 2.31 5.01
C GLU A 59 1.32 1.28 5.95
N GLN A 60 0.99 -0.01 5.78
CA GLN A 60 1.62 -1.08 6.54
C GLN A 60 3.12 -1.20 6.24
N LEU A 61 3.50 -1.18 4.96
CA LEU A 61 4.90 -1.30 4.52
C LEU A 61 5.73 -0.06 4.91
N ILE A 62 5.11 1.11 4.98
CA ILE A 62 5.75 2.35 5.44
C ILE A 62 5.99 2.29 6.94
N ARG A 63 5.00 1.82 7.73
CA ARG A 63 5.18 1.60 9.18
C ARG A 63 6.28 0.57 9.48
N GLN A 64 6.48 -0.39 8.59
CA GLN A 64 7.58 -1.37 8.68
C GLN A 64 8.94 -0.83 8.20
N GLY A 65 8.98 0.39 7.61
CA GLY A 65 10.21 0.99 7.07
C GLY A 65 10.70 0.32 5.79
N ILE A 66 9.80 -0.28 5.02
CA ILE A 66 10.08 -0.94 3.74
C ILE A 66 9.85 0.03 2.59
N LEU A 67 8.78 0.83 2.68
CA LEU A 67 8.44 1.88 1.74
C LEU A 67 8.55 3.26 2.40
N GLU A 68 8.79 4.29 1.60
CA GLU A 68 8.83 5.69 2.01
C GLU A 68 7.97 6.54 1.07
N HIS A 69 7.26 7.52 1.62
CA HIS A 69 6.52 8.50 0.81
C HIS A 69 7.50 9.41 0.07
N VAL A 70 7.41 9.48 -1.25
CA VAL A 70 8.13 10.47 -2.05
C VAL A 70 7.17 11.63 -2.31
N LEU A 71 7.30 12.70 -1.53
CA LEU A 71 6.67 13.99 -1.81
C LEU A 71 7.56 14.70 -2.84
N SER A 72 7.04 14.94 -4.04
CA SER A 72 7.67 15.81 -5.04
C SER A 72 6.87 17.08 -5.23
#